data_AF-A0AAV5SK30-F1
#
_entry.id   AF-A0AAV5SK30-F1
#
_cell.length_a   1.000
_cell.length_b   1.000
_cell.length_c   1.000
_cell.angle_alpha   90.00
_cell.angle_beta   90.00
_cell.angle_gamma   90.00
#
_symmetry.space_group_name_H-M   'P 1'
#
loop_
_entity.id
_entity.type
_entity.pdbx_description
1 polymer ?
#
loop_
_entity_poly.entity_id
_entity_poly.type
_entity_poly.pdbx_seq_one_letter_code
_entity_poly.pdbx_strand_id
1 'polypeptide(L)'
;MARCDYWPRYGFENYTFLLPFEDSFDGPNSTGWMQKNWMHSLTASAVYLIVVFAGRKMMVGRKLFSLNTPLFLWNAGLAIFAILGFLRMTPEWIWSWTGENDLKYSICVASFAQSVSGFWAEQFALSKVFELVDTMFIVARKRLLMFLHWYHHINVLVYTWHAYKDQTAS
;
A
#
# COMPACT_ATOMS: atom_id res chain seq x y z
N MET A 1 -10.10 10.55 14.03
CA MET A 1 -9.73 11.43 12.90
C MET A 1 -8.32 11.91 13.19
N ALA A 2 -7.36 11.59 12.32
CA ALA A 2 -5.94 11.85 12.55
C ALA A 2 -5.69 13.34 12.86
N ARG A 3 -4.89 13.64 13.88
CA ARG A 3 -4.49 15.01 14.24
C ARG A 3 -3.12 15.28 13.63
N CYS A 4 -2.99 16.27 12.74
CA CYS A 4 -1.74 16.52 12.00
C CYS A 4 -0.59 17.13 12.84
N ASP A 5 -0.72 17.17 14.16
CA ASP A 5 0.23 17.81 15.08
C ASP A 5 1.11 16.74 15.76
N TYR A 6 2.15 16.29 15.06
CA TYR A 6 3.12 15.31 15.55
C TYR A 6 4.41 16.03 15.97
N TRP A 7 4.81 15.86 17.23
CA TRP A 7 6.06 16.37 17.82
C TRP A 7 6.75 15.25 18.62
N PRO A 8 8.07 15.00 18.45
CA PRO A 8 8.98 15.58 17.44
C PRO A 8 8.67 15.22 15.98
N ARG A 9 9.09 16.06 15.04
CA ARG A 9 8.81 15.90 13.60
C ARG A 9 10.00 15.25 12.89
N TYR A 10 9.73 14.24 12.04
CA TYR A 10 10.71 13.69 11.10
C TYR A 10 10.47 14.29 9.70
N GLY A 11 11.24 15.32 9.35
CA GLY A 11 11.07 16.07 8.11
C GLY A 11 12.08 15.71 7.01
N PHE A 12 11.98 16.46 5.91
CA PHE A 12 12.80 16.33 4.71
C PHE A 12 14.31 16.48 4.97
N GLU A 13 14.68 17.26 5.99
CA GLU A 13 16.05 17.49 6.42
C GLU A 13 16.79 16.23 6.89
N ASN A 14 16.05 15.17 7.27
CA ASN A 14 16.64 13.93 7.74
C ASN A 14 17.03 12.97 6.60
N TYR A 15 16.74 13.34 5.34
CA TYR A 15 17.04 12.53 4.16
C TYR A 15 18.27 13.06 3.41
N THR A 16 19.18 12.16 3.04
CA THR A 16 20.41 12.52 2.30
C THR A 16 20.11 13.09 0.91
N PHE A 17 19.01 12.68 0.29
CA PHE A 17 18.52 13.22 -0.97
C PHE A 17 16.99 13.10 -1.05
N LEU A 18 16.39 14.01 -1.81
CA LEU A 18 14.96 14.11 -2.04
C LEU A 18 14.68 13.98 -3.54
N LEU A 19 13.69 13.18 -3.90
CA LEU A 19 13.19 13.11 -5.25
C LEU A 19 12.11 14.20 -5.44
N PRO A 20 11.99 14.82 -6.62
CA PRO A 20 11.06 15.93 -6.82
C PRO A 20 9.60 15.61 -6.47
N PHE A 21 9.19 14.36 -6.69
CA PHE A 21 7.83 13.91 -6.36
C PHE A 21 7.62 13.70 -4.84
N GLU A 22 8.68 13.37 -4.09
CA GLU A 22 8.60 13.25 -2.64
C GLU A 22 8.56 14.63 -1.97
N ASP A 23 9.30 15.60 -2.51
CA ASP A 23 9.31 16.99 -2.03
C ASP A 23 7.96 17.69 -2.26
N SER A 24 7.27 17.34 -3.35
CA SER A 24 5.92 17.85 -3.65
C SER A 24 4.80 17.22 -2.80
N PHE A 25 5.11 16.28 -1.91
CA PHE A 25 4.10 15.54 -1.15
C PHE A 25 3.49 16.39 -0.02
N ASP A 26 2.15 16.50 -0.04
CA ASP A 26 1.36 17.16 1.00
C ASP A 26 0.60 16.11 1.83
N GLY A 27 1.18 15.75 2.99
CA GLY A 27 0.62 14.78 3.93
C GLY A 27 -0.80 15.11 4.41
N PRO A 28 -1.08 16.33 4.90
CA PRO A 28 -2.44 16.77 5.24
C PRO A 28 -3.45 16.61 4.10
N ASN A 29 -3.11 17.05 2.88
CA ASN A 29 -4.01 16.91 1.73
C ASN A 29 -4.24 15.44 1.36
N SER A 30 -3.18 14.62 1.36
CA SER A 30 -3.27 13.18 1.11
C SER A 30 -4.15 12.47 2.15
N THR A 31 -3.96 12.78 3.43
CA THR A 31 -4.79 12.25 4.52
C THR A 31 -6.25 12.68 4.37
N GLY A 32 -6.50 13.95 4.03
CA GLY A 32 -7.84 14.46 3.75
C GLY A 32 -8.50 13.80 2.54
N TRP A 33 -7.72 13.50 1.49
CA TRP A 33 -8.19 12.73 0.34
C TRP A 33 -8.57 11.31 0.76
N MET A 34 -7.71 10.61 1.51
CA MET A 34 -8.00 9.25 1.98
C MET A 34 -9.23 9.23 2.90
N GLN A 35 -9.38 10.19 3.81
CA GLN A 35 -10.56 10.30 4.68
C GLN A 35 -11.87 10.41 3.92
N LYS A 36 -11.87 11.11 2.78
CA LYS A 36 -13.05 11.24 1.91
C LYS A 36 -13.28 9.99 1.06
N ASN A 37 -12.21 9.35 0.61
CA ASN A 37 -12.24 8.36 -0.46
C ASN A 37 -12.00 6.92 0.00
N TRP A 38 -11.79 6.66 1.30
CA TRP A 38 -11.45 5.33 1.81
C TRP A 38 -12.47 4.24 1.42
N MET A 39 -13.74 4.63 1.23
CA MET A 39 -14.83 3.74 0.79
C MET A 39 -14.61 3.14 -0.59
N HIS A 40 -13.73 3.75 -1.41
CA HIS A 40 -13.35 3.16 -2.68
C HIS A 40 -12.68 1.79 -2.52
N SER A 41 -12.03 1.50 -1.39
CA SER A 41 -11.50 0.17 -1.07
C SER A 41 -12.60 -0.90 -1.04
N LEU A 42 -13.78 -0.59 -0.50
CA LEU A 42 -14.92 -1.50 -0.50
C LEU A 42 -15.49 -1.69 -1.90
N THR A 43 -15.64 -0.59 -2.66
CA THR A 43 -16.14 -0.68 -4.04
C THR A 43 -15.19 -1.47 -4.94
N ALA A 44 -13.88 -1.25 -4.80
CA ALA A 44 -12.85 -1.99 -5.52
C ALA A 44 -12.86 -3.47 -5.14
N SER A 45 -13.06 -3.80 -3.87
CA SER A 45 -13.18 -5.19 -3.39
C SER A 45 -14.41 -5.90 -3.98
N ALA A 46 -15.55 -5.21 -4.07
CA ALA A 46 -16.76 -5.75 -4.69
C ALA A 46 -16.56 -5.99 -6.19
N VAL A 47 -16.00 -5.00 -6.91
CA VAL A 47 -15.66 -5.12 -8.34
C VAL A 47 -14.67 -6.26 -8.56
N TYR A 48 -13.64 -6.36 -7.73
CA TYR A 48 -12.64 -7.42 -7.77
C TYR A 48 -13.27 -8.81 -7.67
N LEU A 49 -14.17 -9.04 -6.71
CA LEU A 49 -14.89 -10.32 -6.59
C LEU A 49 -15.68 -10.65 -7.86
N ILE A 50 -16.44 -9.68 -8.38
CA ILE A 50 -17.21 -9.85 -9.61
C ILE A 50 -16.29 -10.25 -10.77
N VAL A 51 -15.19 -9.52 -10.96
CA VAL A 51 -14.22 -9.78 -12.04
C VAL A 51 -13.55 -11.14 -11.88
N VAL A 52 -13.16 -11.53 -10.66
CA VAL A 52 -12.54 -12.84 -10.38
C VAL A 52 -13.50 -13.97 -10.73
N PHE A 53 -14.74 -13.95 -10.22
CA PHE A 53 -15.70 -15.03 -10.45
C PHE A 53 -16.21 -15.07 -11.90
N ALA A 54 -16.46 -13.90 -12.51
CA ALA A 54 -16.78 -13.81 -13.94
C ALA A 54 -15.63 -14.33 -14.80
N GLY A 55 -14.39 -13.92 -14.50
CA GLY A 55 -13.17 -14.38 -15.18
C GLY A 55 -12.98 -15.89 -15.08
N ARG A 56 -13.20 -16.49 -13.91
CA ARG A 56 -13.17 -17.96 -13.75
C ARG A 56 -14.19 -18.65 -14.63
N LYS A 57 -15.43 -18.16 -14.69
CA LYS A 57 -16.49 -18.72 -15.54
C LYS A 57 -16.14 -18.59 -17.03
N MET A 58 -15.62 -17.45 -17.46
CA MET A 58 -15.19 -17.22 -18.84
C MET A 58 -14.02 -18.11 -19.26
N MET A 59 -13.13 -18.45 -18.33
CA MET A 59 -11.95 -19.28 -18.60
C MET A 59 -12.26 -20.78 -18.70
N VAL A 60 -13.45 -21.26 -18.31
CA VAL A 60 -13.80 -22.69 -18.39
C VAL A 60 -13.58 -23.24 -19.81
N GLY A 61 -14.10 -22.55 -20.83
CA GLY A 61 -14.00 -22.96 -22.24
C GLY A 61 -12.78 -22.47 -23.02
N ARG A 62 -11.86 -21.71 -22.41
CA ARG A 62 -10.70 -21.10 -23.10
C ARG A 62 -9.42 -21.91 -22.87
N LYS A 63 -8.39 -21.73 -23.71
CA LYS A 63 -7.05 -22.31 -23.44
C LYS A 63 -6.35 -21.49 -22.35
N LEU A 64 -5.41 -22.13 -21.63
CA LEU A 64 -4.58 -21.43 -20.64
C LEU A 64 -3.65 -20.43 -21.34
N PHE A 65 -3.46 -19.27 -20.73
CA PHE A 65 -2.52 -18.28 -21.25
C PHE A 65 -1.11 -18.52 -20.68
N SER A 66 -0.09 -18.48 -21.56
CA SER A 66 1.31 -18.44 -21.13
C SER A 66 1.69 -17.00 -20.80
N LEU A 67 1.51 -16.62 -19.53
CA LEU A 67 1.80 -15.27 -19.03
C LEU A 67 3.08 -15.24 -18.19
N ASN A 68 4.05 -16.11 -18.47
CA ASN A 68 5.25 -16.23 -17.63
C ASN A 68 6.10 -14.95 -17.65
N THR A 69 6.36 -14.36 -18.83
CA THR A 69 7.14 -13.12 -18.94
C THR A 69 6.41 -11.91 -18.33
N PRO A 70 5.12 -11.65 -18.64
CA PRO A 70 4.37 -10.58 -17.97
C PRO A 70 4.32 -10.75 -16.44
N LEU A 71 4.12 -11.97 -15.95
CA LEU A 71 4.09 -12.24 -14.51
C LEU A 71 5.46 -12.01 -13.86
N PHE A 72 6.55 -12.38 -14.54
CA PHE A 72 7.90 -12.09 -14.06
C PHE A 72 8.15 -10.58 -13.96
N LEU A 73 7.83 -9.82 -15.01
CA LEU A 73 8.00 -8.37 -15.03
C LEU A 73 7.13 -7.69 -13.96
N TRP A 74 5.90 -8.16 -13.78
CA TRP A 74 5.00 -7.70 -12.74
C TRP A 74 5.57 -7.91 -11.34
N ASN A 75 6.00 -9.14 -11.03
CA ASN A 75 6.60 -9.46 -9.74
C ASN A 75 7.91 -8.69 -9.51
N ALA A 76 8.73 -8.51 -10.55
CA ALA A 76 9.95 -7.70 -10.47
C ALA A 76 9.64 -6.23 -10.17
N GLY A 77 8.61 -5.66 -10.80
CA GLY A 77 8.14 -4.31 -10.54
C GLY A 77 7.67 -4.14 -9.09
N LEU A 78 6.83 -5.06 -8.59
CA LEU A 78 6.40 -5.07 -7.19
C LEU A 78 7.57 -5.22 -6.22
N ALA A 79 8.57 -6.04 -6.55
CA ALA A 79 9.77 -6.20 -5.71
C ALA A 79 10.61 -4.93 -5.65
N ILE A 80 10.85 -4.27 -6.78
CA ILE A 80 11.58 -2.99 -6.82
C ILE A 80 10.81 -1.93 -6.02
N PHE A 81 9.50 -1.83 -6.22
CA PHE A 81 8.65 -0.91 -5.47
C PHE A 81 8.76 -1.15 -3.96
N ALA A 82 8.66 -2.41 -3.52
CA ALA A 82 8.78 -2.78 -2.11
C ALA A 82 10.16 -2.44 -1.52
N ILE A 83 11.25 -2.67 -2.27
CA ILE A 83 12.61 -2.32 -1.84
C ILE A 83 12.76 -0.80 -1.70
N LEU A 84 12.27 -0.02 -2.66
CA LEU A 84 12.33 1.45 -2.58
C LEU A 84 11.54 1.99 -1.39
N GLY A 85 10.31 1.50 -1.18
CA GLY A 85 9.50 1.86 -0.02
C GLY A 85 10.20 1.52 1.30
N PHE A 86 10.77 0.31 1.41
CA PHE A 86 11.54 -0.09 2.58
C PHE A 86 12.72 0.86 2.84
N LEU A 87 13.54 1.14 1.83
CA LEU A 87 14.71 2.02 1.96
C LEU A 87 14.33 3.45 2.34
N ARG A 88 13.19 3.96 1.88
CA ARG A 88 12.75 5.33 2.16
C ARG A 88 11.98 5.48 3.48
N MET A 89 11.35 4.42 3.98
CA MET A 89 10.71 4.41 5.30
C MET A 89 11.68 4.07 6.44
N THR A 90 12.75 3.31 6.16
CA THR A 90 13.72 2.86 7.18
C THR A 90 14.35 4.00 8.01
N PRO A 91 14.74 5.15 7.44
CA PRO A 91 15.32 6.24 8.21
C PRO A 91 14.39 6.79 9.30
N GLU A 92 13.11 7.00 8.97
CA GLU A 92 12.08 7.43 9.93
C GLU A 92 11.85 6.35 10.99
N TRP A 93 11.74 5.09 10.55
CA TRP A 93 11.56 3.97 11.47
C TRP A 93 12.72 3.86 12.47
N ILE A 94 13.98 3.98 12.02
CA ILE A 94 15.16 3.98 12.90
C ILE A 94 15.14 5.18 13.84
N TRP A 95 14.81 6.36 13.35
CA TRP A 95 14.73 7.56 14.18
C TRP A 95 13.62 7.48 15.25
N SER A 96 12.49 6.84 14.94
CA SER A 96 11.32 6.75 15.83
C SER A 96 11.53 5.99 17.14
N TRP A 97 12.60 5.20 17.27
CA TRP A 97 12.90 4.39 18.47
C TRP A 97 14.35 4.55 18.94
N THR A 98 15.09 5.51 18.38
CA THR A 98 16.48 5.82 18.76
C THR A 98 16.63 7.26 19.23
N GLY A 99 17.74 7.56 19.90
CA GLY A 99 18.05 8.91 20.38
C GLY A 99 17.15 9.33 21.54
N GLU A 100 16.41 10.43 21.35
CA GLU A 100 15.47 11.00 22.34
C GLU A 100 14.09 10.34 22.31
N ASN A 101 13.81 9.50 21.30
CA ASN A 101 12.56 8.75 21.17
C ASN A 101 12.67 7.36 21.81
N ASP A 102 11.53 6.68 21.98
CA ASP A 102 11.44 5.35 22.55
C ASP A 102 10.56 4.40 21.70
N LEU A 103 10.57 3.12 22.01
CA LEU A 103 9.70 2.12 21.35
C LEU A 103 8.21 2.46 21.48
N LYS A 104 7.82 3.20 22.51
CA LYS A 104 6.44 3.65 22.66
C LYS A 104 6.13 4.72 21.61
N TYR A 105 7.04 5.67 21.38
CA TYR A 105 6.88 6.68 20.35
C TYR A 105 6.66 6.07 18.97
N SER A 106 7.48 5.09 18.56
CA SER A 106 7.34 4.44 17.25
C SER A 106 6.01 3.73 17.01
N ILE A 107 5.28 3.39 18.08
CA ILE A 107 3.96 2.73 18.02
C ILE A 107 2.82 3.73 18.20
N CYS A 108 2.99 4.73 19.06
CA CYS A 108 1.93 5.65 19.50
C CYS A 108 1.95 7.01 18.79
N VAL A 109 2.90 7.25 17.89
CA VAL A 109 2.98 8.48 17.11
C VAL A 109 3.10 8.15 15.63
N ALA A 110 2.21 8.71 14.82
CA ALA A 110 2.18 8.51 13.37
C ALA A 110 3.21 9.37 12.61
N SER A 111 4.47 9.44 13.07
CA SER A 111 5.54 10.18 12.39
C SER A 111 5.86 9.62 10.99
N PHE A 112 5.57 8.33 10.75
CA PHE A 112 5.66 7.70 9.44
C PHE A 112 4.71 8.30 8.38
N ALA A 113 3.71 9.09 8.78
CA ALA A 113 2.78 9.72 7.86
C ALA A 113 3.25 11.11 7.36
N GLN A 114 4.48 11.51 7.68
CA GLN A 114 5.04 12.82 7.33
C GLN A 114 6.13 12.73 6.27
N SER A 115 6.34 13.83 5.53
CA SER A 115 7.44 13.99 4.55
C SER A 115 7.57 12.79 3.60
N VAL A 116 8.78 12.29 3.39
CA VAL A 116 9.09 11.17 2.49
C VAL A 116 8.42 9.87 2.97
N SER A 117 8.47 9.54 4.26
CA SER A 117 7.85 8.32 4.77
C SER A 117 6.34 8.32 4.56
N GLY A 118 5.69 9.49 4.71
CA GLY A 118 4.26 9.68 4.45
C GLY A 118 3.88 9.47 2.99
N PHE A 119 4.72 9.94 2.06
CA PHE A 119 4.53 9.66 0.62
C PHE A 119 4.56 8.15 0.36
N TRP A 120 5.59 7.46 0.85
CA TRP A 120 5.74 6.02 0.64
C TRP A 120 4.66 5.19 1.36
N ALA A 121 4.15 5.67 2.51
CA ALA A 121 3.00 5.08 3.19
C ALA A 121 1.71 5.21 2.35
N GLU A 122 1.49 6.34 1.67
CA GLU A 122 0.37 6.49 0.74
C GLU A 122 0.53 5.54 -0.45
N GLN A 123 1.71 5.53 -1.07
CA GLN A 123 1.98 4.67 -2.21
C GLN A 123 1.80 3.19 -1.86
N PHE A 124 2.18 2.78 -0.65
CA PHE A 124 1.93 1.43 -0.14
C PHE A 124 0.43 1.12 -0.01
N ALA A 125 -0.39 2.06 0.48
CA ALA A 125 -1.84 1.87 0.54
C ALA A 125 -2.44 1.76 -0.87
N LEU A 126 -2.01 2.60 -1.80
CA LEU A 126 -2.46 2.57 -3.20
C LEU A 126 -2.01 1.28 -3.93
N SER A 127 -0.82 0.75 -3.61
CA SER A 127 -0.30 -0.48 -4.24
C SER A 127 -1.22 -1.68 -4.05
N LYS A 128 -2.02 -1.73 -2.97
CA LYS A 128 -2.96 -2.82 -2.71
C LYS A 128 -4.07 -2.94 -3.76
N VAL A 129 -4.42 -1.83 -4.41
CA VAL A 129 -5.34 -1.86 -5.56
C VAL A 129 -4.67 -2.52 -6.76
N PHE A 130 -3.40 -2.20 -7.01
CA PHE A 130 -2.62 -2.78 -8.10
C PHE A 130 -2.36 -4.27 -7.89
N GLU A 131 -2.09 -4.71 -6.65
CA GLU A 131 -1.89 -6.12 -6.28
C GLU A 131 -3.12 -7.00 -6.59
N LEU A 132 -4.32 -6.45 -6.78
CA LEU A 132 -5.50 -7.21 -7.23
C LEU A 132 -5.30 -7.88 -8.62
N VAL A 133 -4.35 -7.36 -9.41
CA VAL A 133 -3.97 -7.94 -10.72
C VAL A 133 -3.31 -9.32 -10.55
N ASP A 134 -2.71 -9.63 -9.39
CA ASP A 134 -2.13 -10.97 -9.12
C ASP A 134 -3.15 -12.08 -9.33
N THR A 135 -4.36 -11.85 -8.84
CA THR A 135 -5.45 -12.82 -8.98
C THR A 135 -5.91 -12.96 -10.42
N MET A 136 -5.82 -11.89 -11.22
CA MET A 136 -6.11 -11.95 -12.66
C MET A 136 -5.13 -12.89 -13.38
N PHE A 137 -3.84 -12.85 -13.03
CA PHE A 137 -2.86 -13.78 -13.57
C PHE A 137 -3.17 -15.23 -13.17
N ILE A 138 -3.63 -15.48 -11.94
CA ILE A 138 -4.04 -16.83 -11.48
C ILE A 138 -5.22 -17.35 -12.31
N VAL A 139 -6.25 -16.51 -12.49
CA VAL A 139 -7.45 -16.86 -13.26
C VAL A 139 -7.11 -17.11 -14.72
N ALA A 140 -6.31 -16.24 -15.35
CA ALA A 140 -5.90 -16.38 -16.74
C ALA A 140 -5.01 -17.61 -17.00
N ARG A 141 -4.21 -18.03 -16.00
CA ARG A 141 -3.39 -19.25 -16.06
C ARG A 141 -4.15 -20.51 -15.61
N LYS A 142 -5.44 -20.39 -15.27
CA LYS A 142 -6.28 -21.46 -14.73
C LYS A 142 -5.68 -22.18 -13.50
N ARG A 143 -4.97 -21.46 -12.65
CA ARG A 143 -4.46 -22.02 -11.40
C ARG A 143 -5.55 -22.04 -10.33
N LEU A 144 -5.40 -22.91 -9.34
CA LEU A 144 -6.34 -23.01 -8.23
C LEU A 144 -6.34 -21.70 -7.45
N LEU A 145 -7.48 -21.01 -7.45
CA LEU A 145 -7.68 -19.82 -6.62
C LEU A 145 -8.11 -20.26 -5.22
N MET A 146 -7.16 -20.21 -4.28
CA MET A 146 -7.40 -20.55 -2.87
C MET A 146 -8.18 -19.45 -2.16
N PHE A 147 -9.00 -19.83 -1.16
CA PHE A 147 -9.75 -18.89 -0.33
C PHE A 147 -8.86 -17.82 0.29
N LEU A 148 -7.75 -18.25 0.91
CA LEU A 148 -6.83 -17.36 1.61
C LEU A 148 -6.29 -16.24 0.70
N HIS A 149 -6.03 -16.52 -0.58
CA HIS A 149 -5.44 -15.52 -1.49
C HIS A 149 -6.40 -14.35 -1.74
N TRP A 150 -7.62 -14.63 -2.23
CA TRP A 150 -8.54 -13.55 -2.56
C TRP A 150 -9.11 -12.85 -1.32
N TYR A 151 -9.26 -13.60 -0.22
CA TYR A 151 -9.66 -13.04 1.08
C TYR A 151 -8.57 -12.11 1.63
N HIS A 152 -7.30 -12.53 1.57
CA HIS A 152 -6.17 -11.70 1.96
C HIS A 152 -6.14 -10.39 1.16
N HIS A 153 -6.23 -10.44 -0.17
CA HIS A 153 -6.19 -9.23 -1.01
C HIS A 153 -7.29 -8.22 -0.68
N ILE A 154 -8.50 -8.69 -0.38
CA ILE A 154 -9.60 -7.80 0.06
C ILE A 154 -9.27 -7.20 1.43
N ASN A 155 -8.88 -8.03 2.40
CA ASN A 155 -8.64 -7.57 3.75
C ASN A 155 -7.49 -6.57 3.83
N VAL A 156 -6.35 -6.84 3.18
CA VAL A 156 -5.22 -5.91 3.21
C VAL A 156 -5.54 -4.62 2.49
N LEU A 157 -6.34 -4.64 1.42
CA LEU A 157 -6.79 -3.43 0.74
C LEU A 157 -7.66 -2.56 1.67
N VAL A 158 -8.70 -3.14 2.27
CA VAL A 158 -9.60 -2.40 3.17
C VAL A 158 -8.86 -1.93 4.41
N TYR A 159 -8.04 -2.79 5.01
CA TYR A 159 -7.28 -2.48 6.21
C TYR A 159 -6.29 -1.34 5.98
N THR A 160 -5.48 -1.38 4.92
CA THR A 160 -4.47 -0.34 4.67
C THR A 160 -5.10 1.02 4.38
N TRP A 161 -6.20 1.06 3.63
CA TRP A 161 -6.92 2.30 3.34
C TRP A 161 -7.59 2.88 4.59
N HIS A 162 -8.18 2.02 5.43
CA HIS A 162 -8.73 2.44 6.72
C HIS A 162 -7.63 2.91 7.69
N ALA A 163 -6.52 2.18 7.76
CA ALA A 163 -5.39 2.52 8.63
C ALA A 163 -4.73 3.83 8.23
N TYR A 164 -4.56 4.09 6.93
CA TYR A 164 -4.01 5.35 6.43
C TYR A 164 -4.94 6.54 6.71
N LYS A 165 -6.25 6.36 6.51
CA LYS A 165 -7.27 7.37 6.82
C LYS A 165 -7.16 7.88 8.27
N ASP A 166 -7.05 6.95 9.21
CA ASP A 166 -7.07 7.25 10.64
C ASP A 166 -5.67 7.40 11.24
N GLN A 167 -4.62 7.11 10.47
CA GLN A 167 -3.22 7.07 10.89
C GLN A 167 -3.07 6.34 12.23
N THR A 168 -3.40 5.04 12.24
CA THR A 168 -3.69 4.18 13.43
C THR A 168 -2.61 4.08 14.53
N ALA A 169 -1.58 4.90 14.49
CA ALA A 169 -0.64 5.19 15.57
C ALA A 169 -0.97 6.54 16.26
N SER A 170 -2.24 6.92 16.40
CA SER A 170 -2.69 8.22 16.96
C SER A 170 -3.61 8.07 18.17
#